data_AF-A0A6G0R167-F1
#
_entry.id   AF-A0A6G0R167-F1
#
_cell.length_a   1.000
_cell.length_b   1.000
_cell.length_c   1.000
_cell.angle_alpha   90.00
_cell.angle_beta   90.00
_cell.angle_gamma   90.00
#
_symmetry.space_group_name_H-M   'P 1'
#
loop_
_entity.id
_entity.type
_entity.pdbx_description
1 polymer ?
#
loop_
_entity_poly.entity_id
_entity_poly.type
_entity_poly.pdbx_seq_one_letter_code
_entity_poly.pdbx_strand_id
1 'polypeptide(L)'
;MFDYLATERVKTSVFIRVRHDLDVATRAMHVSSEELRCAMEVRAARRHATQTEKPAPQSSSNGRAGSLLKAINASTAKMWGSNEEREGFQRKVDAMTFMHGEPSVFYTLTPYSEGSIAVAFWSGYDLPNGRPQKLVSCTTFNMPGSAQMKKFTMRNTVLQALYYRISRKILIDGLFGWDSTANKPKAEPGIFGFVEALFYALEQQGRLRVHIHGVLWVAGLPKSKSDWEELLSDDGMRARFEEYCASISVAELPVFSSVEVIQCPAEDCTGDLQPIPSTNIG
;
A
#
# COMPACT_ATOMS: atom_id res chain seq x y z
N MET A 1 10.79 -17.63 -6.58
CA MET A 1 11.88 -16.66 -6.81
C MET A 1 11.90 -15.56 -5.76
N PHE A 2 10.76 -14.92 -5.43
CA PHE A 2 10.69 -13.90 -4.37
C PHE A 2 11.09 -14.43 -2.98
N ASP A 3 10.53 -15.56 -2.56
CA ASP A 3 10.85 -16.17 -1.25
C ASP A 3 12.32 -16.61 -1.16
N TYR A 4 12.89 -17.06 -2.27
CA TYR A 4 14.31 -17.38 -2.35
C TYR A 4 15.17 -16.12 -2.12
N LEU A 5 14.90 -15.04 -2.85
CA LEU A 5 15.63 -13.78 -2.68
C LEU A 5 15.43 -13.16 -1.29
N ALA A 6 14.21 -13.20 -0.75
CA ALA A 6 13.92 -12.74 0.60
C ALA A 6 14.69 -13.57 1.65
N THR A 7 14.74 -14.89 1.47
CA THR A 7 15.52 -15.80 2.32
C THR A 7 17.02 -15.52 2.23
N GLU A 8 17.56 -15.33 1.03
CA GLU A 8 18.98 -15.02 0.82
C GLU A 8 19.36 -13.66 1.45
N ARG A 9 18.47 -12.66 1.42
CA ARG A 9 18.69 -11.39 2.13
C ARG A 9 18.74 -11.57 3.64
N VAL A 10 17.86 -12.38 4.20
CA VAL A 10 17.88 -12.70 5.64
C VAL A 10 19.16 -13.45 6.00
N LYS A 11 19.51 -14.51 5.28
CA LYS A 11 20.76 -15.27 5.50
C LYS A 11 21.99 -14.37 5.45
N THR A 12 22.07 -13.50 4.44
CA THR A 12 23.16 -12.54 4.30
C THR A 12 23.20 -11.57 5.49
N SER A 13 22.04 -11.06 5.93
CA SER A 13 21.97 -10.17 7.10
C SER A 13 22.38 -10.88 8.39
N VAL A 14 22.01 -12.14 8.57
CA VAL A 14 22.43 -12.96 9.72
C VAL A 14 23.94 -13.19 9.67
N PHE A 15 24.47 -13.59 8.51
CA PHE A 15 25.89 -13.82 8.31
C PHE A 15 26.73 -12.59 8.64
N ILE A 16 26.37 -11.41 8.11
CA ILE A 16 27.07 -10.15 8.40
C ILE A 16 27.06 -9.85 9.91
N ARG A 17 25.93 -10.10 10.58
CA ARG A 17 25.77 -9.82 12.00
C ARG A 17 26.62 -10.76 12.86
N VAL A 18 26.59 -12.06 12.60
CA VAL A 18 27.42 -13.04 13.32
C VAL A 18 28.89 -12.80 13.05
N ARG A 19 29.26 -12.41 11.84
CA ARG A 19 30.65 -12.04 11.51
C ARG A 19 31.13 -10.81 12.27
N HIS A 20 30.26 -9.83 12.52
CA HIS A 20 30.59 -8.62 13.25
C HIS A 20 30.56 -8.81 14.78
N ASP A 21 29.70 -9.69 15.28
CA ASP A 21 29.57 -9.99 16.71
C ASP A 21 29.35 -11.50 16.89
N LEU A 22 30.46 -12.21 17.17
CA LEU A 22 30.47 -13.65 17.37
C LEU A 22 29.65 -14.08 18.59
N ASP A 23 29.52 -13.20 19.59
CA ASP A 23 28.74 -13.50 20.79
C ASP A 23 27.24 -13.59 20.49
N VAL A 24 26.75 -13.10 19.34
CA VAL A 24 25.36 -13.32 18.92
C VAL A 24 25.06 -14.81 18.82
N ALA A 25 25.98 -15.60 18.24
CA ALA A 25 25.81 -17.04 18.10
C ALA A 25 25.92 -17.74 19.47
N THR A 26 26.90 -17.35 20.28
CA THR A 26 27.10 -17.89 21.65
C THR A 26 25.89 -17.61 22.53
N ARG A 27 25.36 -16.37 22.53
CA ARG A 27 24.16 -16.01 23.28
C ARG A 27 22.95 -16.81 22.81
N ALA A 28 22.79 -17.02 21.50
CA ALA A 28 21.67 -17.79 20.96
C ALA A 28 21.65 -19.24 21.46
N MET A 29 22.81 -19.88 21.62
CA MET A 29 22.92 -21.26 22.12
C MET A 29 22.53 -21.42 23.60
N HIS A 30 22.54 -20.32 24.37
CA HIS A 30 22.29 -20.35 25.81
C HIS A 30 20.93 -19.75 26.21
N VAL A 31 20.05 -19.46 25.25
CA VAL A 31 18.67 -19.05 25.53
C VAL A 31 17.78 -20.28 25.63
N SER A 32 17.16 -20.48 26.79
CA SER A 32 16.13 -21.50 26.99
C SER A 32 14.81 -21.14 26.30
N SER A 33 13.99 -22.15 26.02
CA SER A 33 12.64 -21.95 25.45
C SER A 33 11.76 -21.08 26.35
N GLU A 34 11.88 -21.22 27.66
CA GLU A 34 11.10 -20.47 28.64
C GLU A 34 11.52 -19.00 28.72
N GLU A 35 12.83 -18.70 28.69
CA GLU A 35 13.32 -17.32 28.58
C GLU A 35 12.83 -16.65 27.28
N LEU A 36 12.80 -17.40 26.17
CA LEU A 36 12.29 -16.88 24.89
C LEU A 36 10.78 -16.62 24.93
N ARG A 37 9.99 -17.56 25.48
CA ARG A 37 8.54 -17.42 25.65
C ARG A 37 8.19 -16.18 26.48
N CYS A 38 8.82 -16.04 27.64
CA CYS A 38 8.63 -14.88 28.52
C CYS A 38 8.98 -13.56 27.80
N ALA A 39 10.10 -13.53 27.07
CA ALA A 39 10.49 -12.34 26.31
C ALA A 39 9.49 -11.99 25.18
N MET A 40 8.92 -13.01 24.52
CA MET A 40 7.88 -12.81 23.50
C MET A 40 6.57 -12.30 24.10
N GLU A 41 6.14 -12.84 25.25
CA GLU A 41 4.93 -12.40 25.96
C GLU A 41 5.03 -10.96 26.44
N VAL A 42 6.17 -10.57 27.02
CA VAL A 42 6.44 -9.18 27.41
C VAL A 42 6.37 -8.26 26.18
N ARG A 43 6.92 -8.68 25.03
CA ARG A 43 6.84 -7.90 23.78
C ARG A 43 5.41 -7.78 23.26
N ALA A 44 4.62 -8.86 23.31
CA ALA A 44 3.23 -8.85 22.91
C ALA A 44 2.39 -7.92 23.81
N ALA A 45 2.58 -8.01 25.13
CA ALA A 45 1.91 -7.16 26.11
C ALA A 45 2.27 -5.67 25.91
N ARG A 46 3.53 -5.35 25.57
CA ARG A 46 3.95 -3.98 25.24
C ARG A 46 3.30 -3.44 23.97
N ARG A 47 3.20 -4.26 22.92
CA ARG A 47 2.50 -3.86 21.67
C ARG A 47 1.03 -3.57 21.96
N HIS A 48 0.36 -4.46 22.71
CA HIS A 48 -1.03 -4.25 23.10
C HIS A 48 -1.20 -2.99 23.97
N ALA A 49 -0.33 -2.76 24.95
CA ALA A 49 -0.36 -1.57 25.78
C ALA A 49 -0.21 -0.28 24.94
N THR A 50 0.68 -0.28 23.94
CA THR A 50 0.86 0.85 23.01
C THR A 50 -0.40 1.11 22.18
N GLN A 51 -1.04 0.05 21.67
CA GLN A 51 -2.29 0.16 20.89
C GLN A 51 -3.49 0.63 21.71
N THR A 52 -3.47 0.38 23.02
CA THR A 52 -4.58 0.69 23.94
C THR A 52 -4.28 1.89 24.84
N GLU A 53 -3.19 2.62 24.57
CA GLU A 53 -2.72 3.76 25.37
C GLU A 53 -2.54 3.46 26.86
N LYS A 54 -2.25 2.20 27.19
CA LYS A 54 -2.02 1.73 28.57
C LYS A 54 -0.54 1.77 28.92
N PRO A 55 -0.18 1.90 30.21
CA PRO A 55 1.21 1.81 30.66
C PRO A 55 1.86 0.51 30.20
N ALA A 56 2.99 0.61 29.50
CA ALA A 56 3.73 -0.55 29.04
C ALA A 56 4.29 -1.34 30.22
N PRO A 57 4.20 -2.68 30.24
CA PRO A 57 4.77 -3.48 31.30
C PRO A 57 6.29 -3.27 31.38
N GLN A 58 6.80 -3.11 32.60
CA GLN A 58 8.22 -2.97 32.86
C GLN A 58 8.94 -4.26 32.44
N SER A 59 10.04 -4.10 31.71
CA SER A 59 10.90 -5.21 31.30
C SER A 59 11.88 -5.47 32.44
N SER A 60 11.92 -6.70 32.93
CA SER A 60 12.99 -7.19 33.78
C SER A 60 14.26 -7.41 32.95
N SER A 61 14.95 -6.32 32.61
CA SER A 61 16.26 -6.29 31.93
C SER A 61 16.32 -6.86 30.51
N ASN A 62 17.25 -6.34 29.71
CA ASN A 62 17.64 -6.88 28.41
C ASN A 62 18.39 -8.21 28.56
N GLY A 63 17.69 -9.27 28.95
CA GLY A 63 18.26 -10.61 29.06
C GLY A 63 18.76 -11.16 27.71
N ARG A 64 19.44 -12.31 27.76
CA ARG A 64 19.95 -13.02 26.57
C ARG A 64 18.87 -13.23 25.51
N ALA A 65 17.65 -13.58 25.92
CA ALA A 65 16.49 -13.73 25.05
C ALA A 65 16.08 -12.42 24.34
N GLY A 66 16.09 -11.28 25.06
CA GLY A 66 15.80 -9.97 24.47
C GLY A 66 16.85 -9.55 23.43
N SER A 67 18.13 -9.82 23.72
CA SER A 67 19.24 -9.59 22.79
C SER A 67 19.14 -10.47 21.54
N LEU A 68 18.78 -11.74 21.71
CA LEU A 68 18.53 -12.67 20.60
C LEU A 68 17.36 -12.18 19.72
N LEU A 69 16.21 -11.84 20.33
CA LEU A 69 15.05 -11.31 19.60
C LEU A 69 15.40 -10.02 18.85
N LYS A 70 16.20 -9.12 19.44
CA LYS A 70 16.69 -7.92 18.77
C LYS A 70 17.55 -8.25 17.55
N ALA A 71 18.42 -9.26 17.65
CA ALA A 71 19.25 -9.72 16.53
C ALA A 71 18.41 -10.37 15.42
N ILE A 72 17.38 -11.16 15.79
CA ILE A 72 16.41 -11.75 14.85
C ILE A 72 15.68 -10.63 14.12
N ASN A 73 15.03 -9.72 14.85
CA ASN A 73 14.27 -8.61 14.25
C ASN A 73 15.12 -7.77 13.29
N ALA A 74 16.35 -7.43 13.70
CA ALA A 74 17.23 -6.63 12.88
C ALA A 74 17.67 -7.35 11.60
N SER A 75 17.61 -8.70 11.58
CA SER A 75 17.92 -9.52 10.41
C SER A 75 16.68 -9.75 9.55
N THR A 76 15.49 -9.95 10.16
CA THR A 76 14.21 -10.10 9.46
C THR A 76 13.68 -8.79 8.89
N ALA A 77 14.11 -7.63 9.41
CA ALA A 77 13.82 -6.31 8.82
C ALA A 77 14.31 -6.15 7.38
N LYS A 78 15.19 -7.05 6.89
CA LYS A 78 15.65 -7.09 5.49
C LYS A 78 14.81 -8.02 4.61
N MET A 79 13.94 -8.82 5.22
CA MET A 79 12.97 -9.65 4.52
C MET A 79 11.83 -8.76 4.02
N TRP A 80 11.52 -8.87 2.74
CA TRP A 80 10.38 -8.17 2.19
C TRP A 80 9.07 -8.66 2.79
N GLY A 81 8.21 -7.72 3.18
CA GLY A 81 6.90 -7.99 3.77
C GLY A 81 6.95 -8.45 5.22
N SER A 82 8.09 -8.36 5.91
CA SER A 82 8.17 -8.65 7.34
C SER A 82 7.52 -7.54 8.17
N ASN A 83 7.11 -7.88 9.39
CA ASN A 83 6.59 -6.89 10.34
C ASN A 83 7.65 -5.85 10.68
N GLU A 84 8.92 -6.25 10.76
CA GLU A 84 10.02 -5.33 11.05
C GLU A 84 10.30 -4.35 9.91
N GLU A 85 10.08 -4.75 8.65
CA GLU A 85 10.14 -3.82 7.51
C GLU A 85 9.00 -2.80 7.60
N ARG A 86 7.78 -3.24 7.92
CA ARG A 86 6.61 -2.36 8.10
C ARG A 86 6.80 -1.37 9.26
N GLU A 87 7.33 -1.80 10.41
CA GLU A 87 7.74 -0.91 11.51
C GLU A 87 8.82 0.11 11.07
N GLY A 88 9.67 -0.26 10.11
CA GLY A 88 10.61 0.65 9.48
C GLY A 88 9.94 1.70 8.57
N PHE A 89 8.92 1.31 7.82
CA PHE A 89 8.13 2.22 6.98
C PHE A 89 7.30 3.19 7.82
N GLN A 90 6.65 2.71 8.88
CA GLN A 90 5.89 3.57 9.79
C GLN A 90 6.77 4.67 10.36
N ARG A 91 7.94 4.33 10.92
CA ARG A 91 8.89 5.33 11.45
C ARG A 91 9.34 6.37 10.42
N LYS A 92 9.43 6.00 9.15
CA LYS A 92 9.77 6.94 8.07
C LYS A 92 8.62 7.88 7.79
N VAL A 93 7.39 7.36 7.72
CA VAL A 93 6.19 8.19 7.56
C VAL A 93 6.05 9.13 8.75
N ASP A 94 6.17 8.65 9.98
CA ASP A 94 6.11 9.49 11.19
C ASP A 94 7.16 10.62 11.15
N ALA A 95 8.39 10.30 10.75
CA ALA A 95 9.44 11.31 10.60
C ALA A 95 9.12 12.33 9.49
N MET A 96 8.54 11.88 8.38
CA MET A 96 8.10 12.78 7.30
C MET A 96 6.91 13.63 7.74
N THR A 97 5.97 13.08 8.51
CA THR A 97 4.86 13.82 9.09
C THR A 97 5.34 14.92 10.04
N PHE A 98 6.36 14.64 10.84
CA PHE A 98 7.00 15.67 11.67
C PHE A 98 7.63 16.80 10.84
N MET A 99 8.22 16.47 9.68
CA MET A 99 8.92 17.44 8.82
C MET A 99 7.98 18.23 7.89
N HIS A 100 6.89 17.61 7.42
CA HIS A 100 6.04 18.14 6.36
C HIS A 100 4.58 18.33 6.76
N GLY A 101 4.20 17.96 7.99
CA GLY A 101 2.81 17.90 8.44
C GLY A 101 2.09 16.63 7.99
N GLU A 102 0.78 16.59 8.12
CA GLU A 102 -0.03 15.47 7.66
C GLU A 102 0.04 15.33 6.13
N PRO A 103 0.09 14.08 5.60
CA PRO A 103 0.11 13.85 4.17
C PRO A 103 -1.19 14.33 3.53
N SER A 104 -1.07 14.96 2.36
CA SER A 104 -2.21 15.55 1.66
C SER A 104 -3.02 14.52 0.88
N VAL A 105 -2.36 13.49 0.34
CA VAL A 105 -3.02 12.45 -0.47
C VAL A 105 -2.46 11.09 -0.11
N PHE A 106 -3.37 10.16 0.20
CA PHE A 106 -3.08 8.73 0.24
C PHE A 106 -3.42 8.10 -1.11
N TYR A 107 -2.54 7.23 -1.62
CA TYR A 107 -2.78 6.53 -2.88
C TYR A 107 -2.38 5.06 -2.81
N THR A 108 -3.05 4.26 -3.62
CA THR A 108 -2.71 2.86 -3.84
C THR A 108 -2.53 2.60 -5.33
N LEU A 109 -1.44 1.96 -5.73
CA LEU A 109 -1.21 1.52 -7.11
C LEU A 109 -1.16 -0.01 -7.15
N THR A 110 -2.16 -0.62 -7.79
CA THR A 110 -2.23 -2.07 -8.03
C THR A 110 -2.42 -2.34 -9.53
N PRO A 111 -1.33 -2.48 -10.31
CA PRO A 111 -1.44 -2.71 -11.74
C PRO A 111 -2.13 -4.04 -12.05
N TYR A 112 -3.24 -4.00 -12.80
CA TYR A 112 -3.95 -5.20 -13.22
C TYR A 112 -3.31 -5.82 -14.46
N SER A 113 -2.31 -6.70 -14.24
CA SER A 113 -1.56 -7.35 -15.32
C SER A 113 -2.38 -8.34 -16.14
N GLU A 114 -3.35 -9.01 -15.54
CA GLU A 114 -4.17 -10.06 -16.19
C GLU A 114 -5.15 -9.50 -17.23
N GLY A 115 -5.60 -8.25 -17.08
CA GLY A 115 -6.47 -7.58 -18.04
C GLY A 115 -5.75 -6.60 -18.96
N SER A 116 -4.41 -6.55 -18.90
CA SER A 116 -3.65 -5.54 -19.64
C SER A 116 -3.34 -5.99 -21.06
N ILE A 117 -3.79 -5.19 -22.04
CA ILE A 117 -3.44 -5.35 -23.46
C ILE A 117 -1.92 -5.29 -23.65
N ALA A 118 -1.23 -4.40 -22.94
CA ALA A 118 0.22 -4.28 -23.02
C ALA A 118 0.93 -5.55 -22.54
N VAL A 119 0.45 -6.15 -21.44
CA VAL A 119 0.97 -7.43 -20.94
C VAL A 119 0.68 -8.57 -21.92
N ALA A 120 -0.53 -8.67 -22.47
CA ALA A 120 -0.84 -9.68 -23.48
C ALA A 120 0.09 -9.56 -24.70
N PHE A 121 0.23 -8.34 -25.23
CA PHE A 121 1.11 -8.04 -26.35
C PHE A 121 2.58 -8.38 -26.06
N TRP A 122 3.14 -7.92 -24.93
CA TRP A 122 4.54 -8.18 -24.57
C TRP A 122 4.82 -9.60 -24.11
N SER A 123 3.79 -10.43 -23.86
CA SER A 123 3.97 -11.80 -23.38
C SER A 123 4.73 -12.72 -24.34
N GLY A 124 4.82 -12.36 -25.62
CA GLY A 124 5.39 -13.19 -26.68
C GLY A 124 4.53 -14.39 -27.09
N TYR A 125 3.41 -14.67 -26.40
CA TYR A 125 2.51 -15.77 -26.75
C TYR A 125 1.59 -15.41 -27.92
N ASP A 126 1.14 -16.44 -28.64
CA ASP A 126 0.13 -16.27 -29.67
C ASP A 126 -1.16 -15.73 -29.05
N LEU A 127 -1.62 -14.62 -29.63
CA LEU A 127 -2.85 -13.97 -29.24
C LEU A 127 -4.02 -14.53 -30.05
N PRO A 128 -5.22 -14.65 -29.45
CA PRO A 128 -6.44 -14.92 -30.21
C PRO A 128 -6.55 -13.95 -31.39
N ASN A 129 -7.01 -14.48 -32.52
CA ASN A 129 -7.23 -13.70 -33.74
C ASN A 129 -5.97 -13.00 -34.29
N GLY A 130 -4.80 -13.55 -33.98
CA GLY A 130 -3.52 -13.06 -34.46
C GLY A 130 -2.97 -11.90 -33.64
N ARG A 131 -1.64 -11.80 -33.63
CA ARG A 131 -0.88 -10.74 -32.96
C ARG A 131 -0.62 -9.59 -33.93
N PRO A 132 -1.09 -8.36 -33.65
CA PRO A 132 -0.72 -7.19 -34.44
C PRO A 132 0.78 -6.88 -34.33
N GLN A 133 1.34 -6.16 -35.32
CA GLN A 133 2.76 -5.78 -35.27
C GLN A 133 3.08 -4.70 -34.23
N LYS A 134 2.11 -3.82 -33.93
CA LYS A 134 2.27 -2.69 -33.01
C LYS A 134 1.27 -2.79 -31.86
N LEU A 135 1.71 -2.40 -30.67
CA LEU A 135 0.86 -2.39 -29.46
C LEU A 135 -0.40 -1.54 -29.65
N VAL A 136 -0.28 -0.39 -30.33
CA VAL A 136 -1.41 0.53 -30.57
C VAL A 136 -2.54 -0.08 -31.42
N SER A 137 -2.24 -1.14 -32.18
CA SER A 137 -3.21 -1.86 -32.99
C SER A 137 -3.81 -3.06 -32.26
N CYS A 138 -3.30 -3.38 -31.06
CA CYS A 138 -3.82 -4.46 -30.23
C CYS A 138 -5.05 -3.96 -29.47
N THR A 139 -6.16 -4.69 -29.58
CA THR A 139 -7.41 -4.35 -28.90
C THR A 139 -7.88 -5.50 -28.03
N THR A 140 -9.02 -5.32 -27.37
CA THR A 140 -9.69 -6.40 -26.61
C THR A 140 -10.04 -7.61 -27.48
N PHE A 141 -10.19 -7.45 -28.80
CA PHE A 141 -10.40 -8.55 -29.74
C PHE A 141 -9.23 -9.54 -29.80
N ASN A 142 -8.02 -9.07 -29.50
CA ASN A 142 -6.81 -9.90 -29.44
C ASN A 142 -6.52 -10.43 -28.03
N MET A 143 -7.37 -10.14 -27.04
CA MET A 143 -7.09 -10.51 -25.65
C MET A 143 -7.40 -11.99 -25.40
N PRO A 144 -6.46 -12.75 -24.80
CA PRO A 144 -6.75 -14.06 -24.25
C PRO A 144 -7.81 -13.96 -23.14
N GLY A 145 -8.58 -15.03 -22.94
CA GLY A 145 -9.50 -15.11 -21.81
C GLY A 145 -8.77 -15.06 -20.46
N SER A 146 -9.46 -14.68 -19.39
CA SER A 146 -8.87 -14.44 -18.05
C SER A 146 -8.06 -15.62 -17.51
N ALA A 147 -8.50 -16.85 -17.74
CA ALA A 147 -7.77 -18.05 -17.32
C ALA A 147 -6.43 -18.22 -18.08
N GLN A 148 -6.39 -17.88 -19.36
CA GLN A 148 -5.19 -17.95 -20.19
C GLN A 148 -4.24 -16.80 -19.85
N MET A 149 -4.76 -15.58 -19.68
CA MET A 149 -3.97 -14.45 -19.20
C MET A 149 -3.29 -14.74 -17.87
N LYS A 150 -4.02 -15.35 -16.92
CA LYS A 150 -3.45 -15.77 -15.64
C LYS A 150 -2.29 -16.77 -15.81
N LYS A 151 -2.40 -17.72 -16.74
CA LYS A 151 -1.31 -18.65 -17.04
C LYS A 151 -0.10 -17.92 -17.63
N PHE A 152 -0.31 -16.97 -18.54
CA PHE A 152 0.77 -16.18 -19.15
C PHE A 152 1.51 -15.34 -18.11
N THR A 153 0.78 -14.63 -17.26
CA THR A 153 1.38 -13.77 -16.22
C THR A 153 2.13 -14.60 -15.16
N MET A 154 1.59 -15.77 -14.76
CA MET A 154 2.29 -16.66 -13.81
C MET A 154 3.57 -17.27 -14.39
N ARG A 155 3.61 -17.57 -15.69
CA ARG A 155 4.81 -18.10 -16.36
C ARG A 155 5.87 -17.02 -16.60
N ASN A 156 5.47 -15.76 -16.71
CA ASN A 156 6.37 -14.64 -16.97
C ASN A 156 6.23 -13.55 -15.90
N THR A 157 6.77 -13.82 -14.71
CA THR A 157 6.77 -12.87 -13.59
C THR A 157 7.63 -11.62 -13.86
N VAL A 158 8.63 -11.73 -14.76
CA VAL A 158 9.43 -10.58 -15.22
C VAL A 158 8.56 -9.56 -15.94
N LEU A 159 7.67 -10.03 -16.81
CA LEU A 159 6.76 -9.13 -17.52
C LEU A 159 5.81 -8.40 -16.58
N GLN A 160 5.33 -9.07 -15.52
CA GLN A 160 4.53 -8.41 -14.50
C GLN A 160 5.33 -7.31 -13.78
N ALA A 161 6.59 -7.57 -13.43
CA ALA A 161 7.46 -6.57 -12.80
C ALA A 161 7.77 -5.39 -13.74
N LEU A 162 7.95 -5.65 -15.04
CA LEU A 162 8.14 -4.60 -16.05
C LEU A 162 6.90 -3.73 -16.21
N TYR A 163 5.72 -4.35 -16.30
CA TYR A 163 4.45 -3.63 -16.37
C TYR A 163 4.25 -2.76 -15.14
N TYR A 164 4.46 -3.32 -13.95
CA TYR A 164 4.44 -2.59 -12.70
C TYR A 164 5.40 -1.39 -12.70
N ARG A 165 6.64 -1.57 -13.16
CA ARG A 165 7.64 -0.49 -13.25
C ARG A 165 7.18 0.63 -14.18
N ILE A 166 6.56 0.29 -15.31
CA ILE A 166 6.01 1.28 -16.26
C ILE A 166 4.83 2.02 -15.62
N SER A 167 3.86 1.30 -15.03
CA SER A 167 2.71 1.91 -14.35
C SER A 167 3.15 2.86 -13.24
N ARG A 168 4.12 2.45 -12.42
CA ARG A 168 4.70 3.28 -11.36
C ARG A 168 5.36 4.54 -11.94
N LYS A 169 6.15 4.41 -13.01
CA LYS A 169 6.83 5.55 -13.64
C LYS A 169 5.82 6.54 -14.22
N ILE A 170 4.76 6.06 -14.87
CA ILE A 170 3.69 6.92 -15.37
C ILE A 170 3.02 7.67 -14.22
N LEU A 171 2.66 6.97 -13.14
CA LEU A 171 1.99 7.58 -11.99
C LEU A 171 2.88 8.60 -11.27
N ILE A 172 4.06 8.17 -10.82
CA ILE A 172 4.92 9.00 -9.96
C ILE A 172 5.63 10.07 -10.78
N ASP A 173 6.26 9.69 -11.89
CA ASP A 173 7.03 10.64 -12.67
C ASP A 173 6.15 11.47 -13.60
N GLY A 174 5.15 10.85 -14.22
CA GLY A 174 4.25 11.53 -15.14
C GLY A 174 3.18 12.34 -14.41
N LEU A 175 2.35 11.68 -13.61
CA LEU A 175 1.17 12.31 -13.02
C LEU A 175 1.51 13.13 -11.76
N PHE A 176 2.34 12.63 -10.85
CA PHE A 176 2.65 13.36 -9.61
C PHE A 176 3.75 14.41 -9.79
N GLY A 177 4.45 14.43 -10.92
CA GLY A 177 5.54 15.41 -11.13
C GLY A 177 6.76 15.15 -10.22
N TRP A 178 7.08 13.89 -9.92
CA TRP A 178 8.23 13.53 -9.08
C TRP A 178 9.36 12.88 -9.90
N ASP A 179 10.62 13.24 -9.66
CA ASP A 179 11.75 12.53 -10.25
C ASP A 179 12.14 11.35 -9.36
N SER A 180 11.66 10.14 -9.71
CA SER A 180 12.00 8.92 -8.99
C SER A 180 13.50 8.58 -8.99
N THR A 181 14.30 9.14 -9.91
CA THR A 181 15.75 8.86 -10.01
C THR A 181 16.53 9.79 -9.10
N ALA A 182 16.24 11.09 -9.15
CA ALA A 182 16.87 12.09 -8.30
C ALA A 182 16.22 12.21 -6.91
N ASN A 183 15.10 11.51 -6.69
CA ASN A 183 14.29 11.53 -5.48
C ASN A 183 13.92 12.95 -5.03
N LYS A 184 13.38 13.74 -5.95
CA LYS A 184 13.01 15.13 -5.73
C LYS A 184 11.81 15.56 -6.59
N PRO A 185 11.15 16.69 -6.27
CA PRO A 185 10.12 17.25 -7.14
C PRO A 185 10.70 17.62 -8.51
N LYS A 186 9.89 17.48 -9.57
CA LYS A 186 10.22 18.04 -10.88
C LYS A 186 10.00 19.56 -10.89
N ALA A 187 10.60 20.22 -11.88
CA ALA A 187 10.42 21.65 -12.09
C ALA A 187 9.00 22.03 -12.52
N GLU A 188 8.28 21.09 -13.15
CA GLU A 188 6.89 21.25 -13.57
C GLU A 188 5.96 20.57 -12.56
N PRO A 189 4.78 21.16 -12.28
CA PRO A 189 3.80 20.56 -11.37
C PRO A 189 3.15 19.31 -12.00
N GLY A 190 2.73 18.39 -11.13
CA GLY A 190 1.88 17.26 -11.52
C GLY A 190 0.39 17.61 -11.46
N ILE A 191 -0.46 16.58 -11.54
CA ILE A 191 -1.92 16.69 -11.47
C ILE A 191 -2.43 17.29 -10.16
N PHE A 192 -1.66 17.15 -9.08
CA PHE A 192 -1.98 17.70 -7.77
C PHE A 192 -1.24 19.02 -7.49
N GLY A 193 -0.50 19.57 -8.46
CA GLY A 193 0.42 20.69 -8.23
C GLY A 193 1.84 20.23 -7.91
N PHE A 194 2.58 21.04 -7.15
CA PHE A 194 3.95 20.71 -6.74
C PHE A 194 3.93 19.74 -5.55
N VAL A 195 4.57 18.59 -5.70
CA VAL A 195 4.73 17.62 -4.62
C VAL A 195 6.01 17.95 -3.83
N GLU A 196 5.90 18.26 -2.54
CA GLU A 196 7.04 18.57 -1.66
C GLU A 196 7.78 17.31 -1.23
N ALA A 197 7.02 16.26 -0.94
CA ALA A 197 7.54 15.00 -0.43
C ALA A 197 6.66 13.83 -0.90
N LEU A 198 7.29 12.66 -1.03
CA LEU A 198 6.63 11.43 -1.46
C LEU A 198 7.21 10.25 -0.69
N PHE A 199 6.33 9.42 -0.14
CA PHE A 199 6.70 8.14 0.44
C PHE A 199 5.82 7.03 -0.12
N TYR A 200 6.41 5.86 -0.35
CA TYR A 200 5.62 4.68 -0.65
C TYR A 200 6.32 3.38 -0.22
N ALA A 201 5.49 2.42 0.16
CA ALA A 201 5.90 1.07 0.52
C ALA A 201 5.50 0.09 -0.59
N LEU A 202 6.45 -0.77 -0.97
CA LEU A 202 6.20 -1.87 -1.89
C LEU A 202 5.70 -3.08 -1.12
N GLU A 203 4.55 -3.60 -1.51
CA GLU A 203 3.99 -4.78 -0.90
C GLU A 203 3.63 -5.81 -1.98
N GLN A 204 3.63 -7.08 -1.58
CA GLN A 204 3.14 -8.16 -2.43
C GLN A 204 1.73 -8.54 -1.95
N GLN A 205 0.72 -8.19 -2.73
CA GLN A 205 -0.62 -8.73 -2.56
C GLN A 205 -0.64 -10.18 -3.03
N GLY A 206 -1.53 -10.98 -2.45
CA GLY A 206 -1.70 -12.40 -2.79
C GLY A 206 -1.62 -12.68 -4.30
N ARG A 207 -1.12 -13.88 -4.66
CA ARG A 207 -0.84 -14.29 -6.05
C ARG A 207 0.31 -13.53 -6.74
N LEU A 208 1.28 -13.05 -5.96
CA LEU A 208 2.53 -12.42 -6.44
C LEU A 208 2.30 -11.09 -7.17
N ARG A 209 1.20 -10.39 -6.90
CA ARG A 209 0.96 -9.07 -7.49
C ARG A 209 1.66 -8.03 -6.64
N VAL A 210 2.49 -7.20 -7.27
CA VAL A 210 3.13 -6.07 -6.59
C VAL A 210 2.15 -4.91 -6.57
N HIS A 211 1.94 -4.36 -5.38
CA HIS A 211 1.18 -3.12 -5.20
C HIS A 211 1.97 -2.14 -4.34
N ILE A 212 1.47 -0.91 -4.32
CA ILE A 212 2.06 0.18 -3.55
C ILE A 212 0.98 0.79 -2.69
N HIS A 213 1.31 1.06 -1.42
CA HIS A 213 0.64 2.07 -0.62
C HIS A 213 1.57 3.26 -0.45
N GLY A 214 1.08 4.47 -0.70
CA GLY A 214 1.91 5.67 -0.62
C GLY A 214 1.13 6.88 -0.14
N VAL A 215 1.90 7.86 0.27
CA VAL A 215 1.44 9.18 0.70
C VAL A 215 2.29 10.25 0.05
N LEU A 216 1.68 11.38 -0.27
CA LEU A 216 2.37 12.55 -0.81
C LEU A 216 1.92 13.83 -0.12
N TRP A 217 2.83 14.81 -0.10
CA TRP A 217 2.61 16.14 0.45
C TRP A 217 2.59 17.13 -0.71
N VAL A 218 1.48 17.84 -0.86
CA VAL A 218 1.30 18.85 -1.91
C VAL A 218 1.61 20.22 -1.33
N ALA A 219 2.40 21.01 -2.04
CA ALA A 219 2.75 22.35 -1.65
C ALA A 219 1.51 23.25 -1.58
N GLY A 220 1.40 24.00 -0.48
CA GLY A 220 0.29 24.95 -0.27
C GLY A 220 -1.01 24.32 0.26
N LEU A 221 -1.07 23.01 0.48
CA LEU A 221 -2.19 22.40 1.20
C LEU A 221 -1.99 22.49 2.72
N PRO A 222 -3.10 22.57 3.50
CA PRO A 222 -3.04 22.57 4.97
C PRO A 222 -2.31 21.34 5.50
N LYS A 223 -1.51 21.54 6.56
CA LYS A 223 -0.57 20.55 7.10
C LYS A 223 -1.04 19.94 8.42
N SER A 224 -2.09 20.50 9.01
CA SER A 224 -2.67 20.02 10.26
C SER A 224 -4.20 20.09 10.22
N LYS A 225 -4.85 19.41 11.17
CA LYS A 225 -6.30 19.52 11.35
C LYS A 225 -6.73 20.97 11.64
N SER A 226 -5.99 21.70 12.47
CA SER A 226 -6.31 23.09 12.77
C SER A 226 -6.17 24.00 11.55
N ASP A 227 -5.17 23.75 10.69
CA ASP A 227 -5.01 24.51 9.44
C ASP A 227 -6.20 24.28 8.51
N TRP A 228 -6.71 23.05 8.45
CA TRP A 228 -7.93 22.73 7.71
C TRP A 228 -9.16 23.40 8.30
N GLU A 229 -9.33 23.39 9.62
CA GLU A 229 -10.43 24.06 10.31
C GLU A 229 -10.40 25.57 10.10
N GLU A 230 -9.22 26.19 10.12
CA GLU A 230 -9.03 27.61 9.82
C GLU A 230 -9.34 27.92 8.35
N LEU A 231 -8.80 27.15 7.41
CA LEU A 231 -9.07 27.33 5.97
C LEU A 231 -10.55 27.18 5.65
N LEU A 232 -11.22 26.20 6.26
CA LEU A 232 -12.63 25.94 6.07
C LEU A 232 -13.52 26.85 6.92
N SER A 233 -12.97 27.74 7.74
CA SER A 233 -13.75 28.76 8.45
C SER A 233 -14.23 29.87 7.51
N ASP A 234 -13.54 30.09 6.39
CA ASP A 234 -13.97 30.96 5.30
C ASP A 234 -15.10 30.30 4.50
N ASP A 235 -16.29 30.92 4.51
CA ASP A 235 -17.48 30.36 3.86
C ASP A 235 -17.30 30.22 2.34
N GLY A 236 -16.54 31.11 1.71
CA GLY A 236 -16.24 31.04 0.27
C GLY A 236 -15.36 29.85 -0.09
N MET A 237 -14.33 29.57 0.71
CA MET A 237 -13.46 28.41 0.55
C MET A 237 -14.20 27.10 0.88
N ARG A 238 -14.99 27.09 1.94
CA ARG A 238 -15.84 25.95 2.30
C ARG A 238 -16.76 25.56 1.15
N ALA A 239 -17.49 26.52 0.58
CA ALA A 239 -18.39 26.27 -0.54
C ALA A 239 -17.67 25.68 -1.76
N ARG A 240 -16.49 26.23 -2.13
CA ARG A 240 -15.68 25.67 -3.25
C ARG A 240 -15.18 24.26 -2.96
N PHE A 241 -14.77 23.99 -1.72
CA PHE A 241 -14.31 22.67 -1.32
C PHE A 241 -15.44 21.64 -1.32
N GLU A 242 -16.63 22.01 -0.87
CA GLU A 242 -17.84 21.18 -0.93
C GLU A 242 -18.25 20.89 -2.37
N GLU A 243 -18.24 21.89 -3.25
CA GLU A 243 -18.50 21.72 -4.69
C GLU A 243 -17.50 20.76 -5.33
N TYR A 244 -16.21 20.91 -5.03
CA TYR A 244 -15.17 19.99 -5.48
C TYR A 244 -15.44 18.56 -4.98
N CYS A 245 -15.69 18.38 -3.68
CA CYS A 245 -16.01 17.08 -3.09
C CYS A 245 -17.25 16.44 -3.75
N ALA A 246 -18.28 17.22 -4.03
CA ALA A 246 -19.49 16.78 -4.72
C ALA A 246 -19.20 16.37 -6.18
N SER A 247 -18.25 17.04 -6.85
CA SER A 247 -17.87 16.71 -8.24
C SER A 247 -17.10 15.38 -8.37
N ILE A 248 -16.38 14.96 -7.32
CA ILE A 248 -15.58 13.72 -7.32
C ILE A 248 -16.26 12.56 -6.61
N SER A 249 -17.22 12.84 -5.72
CA SER A 249 -17.95 11.83 -4.96
C SER A 249 -19.15 11.35 -5.77
N VAL A 250 -18.93 10.34 -6.62
CA VAL A 250 -20.02 9.68 -7.35
C VAL A 250 -20.36 8.37 -6.64
N ALA A 251 -21.51 8.35 -5.98
CA ALA A 251 -22.11 7.12 -5.45
C ALA A 251 -23.24 6.67 -6.38
N GLU A 252 -22.89 6.19 -7.57
CA GLU A 252 -23.84 5.48 -8.42
C GLU A 252 -24.05 4.07 -7.85
N LEU A 253 -25.13 3.90 -7.10
CA LEU A 253 -25.64 2.57 -6.76
C LEU A 253 -26.60 2.16 -7.88
N PRO A 254 -26.29 1.10 -8.65
CA PRO A 254 -27.12 0.68 -9.78
C PRO A 254 -28.59 0.42 -9.41
N VAL A 255 -28.84 0.05 -8.14
CA VAL A 255 -30.17 -0.17 -7.57
C VAL A 255 -31.05 1.10 -7.56
N PHE A 256 -30.44 2.29 -7.52
CA PHE A 256 -31.18 3.57 -7.58
C PHE A 256 -31.28 4.13 -9.00
N SER A 257 -30.66 3.47 -9.98
CA SER A 257 -30.73 3.84 -11.40
C SER A 257 -31.76 3.03 -12.20
N SER A 258 -32.24 1.91 -11.64
CA SER A 258 -33.35 1.17 -12.24
C SER A 258 -34.66 1.89 -11.99
N VAL A 259 -35.35 2.25 -13.09
CA VAL A 259 -36.76 2.69 -13.09
C VAL A 259 -37.71 1.54 -12.68
N GLU A 260 -37.17 0.36 -12.37
CA GLU A 260 -37.92 -0.77 -11.84
C GLU A 260 -38.34 -0.48 -10.40
N VAL A 261 -39.63 -0.24 -10.23
CA VAL A 261 -40.29 -0.16 -8.94
C VAL A 261 -40.16 -1.51 -8.25
N ILE A 262 -39.36 -1.58 -7.18
CA ILE A 262 -39.22 -2.80 -6.38
C ILE A 262 -40.37 -2.82 -5.37
N GLN A 263 -41.33 -3.72 -5.56
CA GLN A 263 -42.41 -3.93 -4.60
C GLN A 263 -41.89 -4.51 -3.28
N CYS A 264 -42.49 -4.09 -2.16
CA CYS A 264 -42.15 -4.62 -0.85
C CYS A 264 -42.40 -6.15 -0.80
N PRO A 265 -41.42 -6.97 -0.36
CA PRO A 265 -41.57 -8.41 -0.31
C PRO A 265 -42.43 -8.93 0.86
N ALA A 266 -43.02 -8.04 1.67
CA ALA A 266 -43.89 -8.43 2.78
C ALA A 266 -45.32 -8.73 2.30
N GLU A 267 -45.90 -9.85 2.75
CA GLU A 267 -47.17 -10.40 2.23
C GLU A 267 -48.37 -9.44 2.31
N ASP A 268 -48.35 -8.46 3.22
CA ASP A 268 -49.42 -7.47 3.43
C ASP A 268 -49.02 -6.02 3.06
N CYS A 269 -47.89 -5.83 2.38
CA CYS A 269 -47.40 -4.50 2.03
C CYS A 269 -47.51 -4.25 0.52
N THR A 270 -48.44 -3.38 0.13
CA THR A 270 -48.61 -2.93 -1.27
C THR A 270 -47.72 -1.73 -1.64
N GLY A 271 -46.81 -1.33 -0.73
CA GLY A 271 -45.93 -0.19 -0.91
C GLY A 271 -44.70 -0.51 -1.76
N ASP A 272 -44.21 0.50 -2.46
CA ASP A 272 -42.95 0.43 -3.19
C ASP A 272 -41.78 0.74 -2.26
N LEU A 273 -40.66 0.02 -2.41
CA LEU A 273 -39.43 0.34 -1.70
C LEU A 273 -38.91 1.69 -2.18
N GLN A 274 -38.96 2.69 -1.29
CA GLN A 274 -38.39 4.00 -1.53
C GLN A 274 -36.93 4.04 -1.04
N PRO A 275 -36.05 4.81 -1.70
CA PRO A 275 -34.73 5.11 -1.17
C PRO A 275 -34.86 5.72 0.24
N ILE A 276 -34.00 5.30 1.17
CA ILE A 276 -33.94 5.92 2.49
C ILE A 276 -33.47 7.38 2.29
N PRO A 277 -34.22 8.40 2.75
CA PRO A 277 -33.80 9.79 2.64
C PRO A 277 -32.44 9.97 3.33
N SER A 278 -31.50 10.60 2.63
CA SER A 278 -30.13 10.86 3.10
C SER A 278 -30.06 11.73 4.36
N THR A 279 -31.18 12.28 4.83
CA THR A 279 -31.29 13.11 6.04
C THR A 279 -31.26 12.33 7.37
N ASN A 280 -31.28 11.00 7.35
CA ASN A 280 -31.39 10.17 8.56
C ASN A 280 -30.15 9.29 8.87
N ILE A 281 -29.00 9.55 8.23
CA ILE A 281 -27.74 8.89 8.58
C ILE A 281 -26.96 9.83 9.52
N GLY A 282 -27.34 9.78 10.81
CA GLY A 282 -26.57 10.35 11.93
C GLY A 282 -25.79 9.27 12.67
#